data_AF-A0A957NHA9-F1
#
_entry.id   AF-A0A957NHA9-F1
#
_cell.length_a   1.000
_cell.length_b   1.000
_cell.length_c   1.000
_cell.angle_alpha   90.00
_cell.angle_beta   90.00
_cell.angle_gamma   90.00
#
_symmetry.space_group_name_H-M   'P 1'
#
loop_
_entity.id
_entity.type
_entity.pdbx_description
1 polymer ?
#
loop_
_entity_poly.entity_id
_entity_poly.type
_entity_poly.pdbx_seq_one_letter_code
_entity_poly.pdbx_strand_id
1 'polypeptide(L)'
;MRLLQALLVMVALAAGPVRATELVADLSQHQINISTGFSGTELLLFGAADPSGDVVVIVSGPEGKAIVRKKTRVSGIWINTESVAFDAVPGFYHVSAT
;
A
#
# COMPACT_ATOMS: atom_id res chain seq x y z
N MET A 1 16.83 9.97 40.84
CA MET A 1 15.96 10.72 39.90
C MET A 1 16.70 11.72 39.02
N ARG A 2 17.52 12.63 39.55
CA ARG A 2 18.22 13.64 38.73
C ARG A 2 19.18 13.08 37.67
N LEU A 3 19.92 12.02 38.00
CA LEU A 3 20.80 11.34 37.03
C LEU A 3 20.03 10.68 35.88
N LEU A 4 18.85 10.11 36.18
CA LEU A 4 17.98 9.50 35.17
C LEU A 4 17.42 10.56 34.21
N GLN A 5 17.03 11.72 34.76
CA GLN A 5 16.58 12.86 33.96
C GLN A 5 17.70 13.43 33.08
N ALA A 6 18.92 13.55 33.61
CA ALA A 6 20.07 13.99 32.84
C ALA A 6 20.42 13.03 31.69
N LEU A 7 20.35 11.72 31.93
CA LEU A 7 20.58 10.69 30.90
C LEU A 7 19.52 10.74 29.81
N LEU A 8 18.25 10.90 30.18
CA LEU A 8 17.14 10.97 29.24
C LEU A 8 17.21 12.22 28.35
N VAL A 9 17.61 13.35 28.93
CA VAL A 9 17.89 14.59 28.18
C VAL A 9 19.07 14.39 27.24
N MET A 10 20.15 13.75 27.68
CA MET A 10 21.31 13.48 26.82
C MET A 10 20.96 12.59 25.62
N VAL A 11 20.14 11.55 25.83
CA VAL A 11 19.64 10.69 24.75
C VAL A 11 18.74 11.44 23.78
N ALA A 12 17.87 12.32 24.28
CA ALA A 12 17.02 13.16 23.44
C ALA A 12 17.83 14.16 22.58
N LEU A 13 18.92 14.72 23.12
CA LEU A 13 19.84 15.58 22.36
C LEU A 13 20.75 14.81 21.40
N ALA A 14 20.97 13.51 21.63
CA ALA A 14 21.72 12.65 20.72
C ALA A 14 20.89 12.15 19.52
N ALA A 15 19.57 12.31 19.55
CA ALA A 15 18.71 12.02 18.42
C ALA A 15 18.89 13.09 17.34
N GLY A 16 19.71 12.78 16.33
CA GLY A 16 19.86 13.61 15.14
C GLY A 16 18.56 13.67 14.31
N PRO A 17 18.40 14.68 13.44
CA PRO A 17 17.24 14.77 12.58
C PRO A 17 17.20 13.57 11.63
N VAL A 18 16.07 12.85 11.62
CA VAL A 18 15.77 11.89 10.55
C VAL A 18 15.57 12.70 9.26
N ARG A 19 16.42 12.43 8.27
CA ARG A 19 16.30 12.98 6.92
C ARG A 19 15.61 11.92 6.08
N ALA A 20 14.35 12.14 5.74
CA ALA A 20 13.70 11.36 4.69
C ALA A 20 14.11 11.98 3.35
N THR A 21 14.66 11.16 2.46
CA THR A 21 14.89 11.60 1.07
C THR A 21 13.54 11.74 0.38
N GLU A 22 13.31 12.88 -0.25
CA GLU A 22 12.07 13.16 -0.96
C GLU A 22 12.01 12.34 -2.25
N LEU A 23 10.96 11.53 -2.39
CA LEU A 23 10.65 10.85 -3.64
C LEU A 23 9.87 11.83 -4.52
N VAL A 24 10.42 12.17 -5.68
CA VAL A 24 9.71 12.95 -6.69
C VAL A 24 9.22 11.97 -7.74
N ALA A 25 7.92 11.95 -7.99
CA ALA A 25 7.30 11.10 -9.01
C ALA A 25 6.13 11.81 -9.67
N ASP A 26 5.95 11.55 -10.97
CA ASP A 26 4.88 12.12 -11.78
C ASP A 26 4.43 11.13 -12.88
N LEU A 27 3.21 11.30 -13.36
CA LEU A 27 2.59 10.47 -14.39
C LEU A 27 2.47 11.24 -15.70
N SER A 28 2.70 10.55 -16.82
CA SER A 28 2.49 11.13 -18.15
C SER A 28 1.05 11.62 -18.36
N GLN A 29 0.07 10.96 -17.72
CA GLN A 29 -1.33 11.36 -17.71
C GLN A 29 -1.95 11.02 -16.36
N HIS A 30 -2.68 11.99 -15.79
CA HIS A 30 -3.33 11.86 -14.48
C HIS A 30 -4.77 11.36 -14.57
N GLN A 31 -5.38 11.43 -15.75
CA GLN A 31 -6.77 11.05 -15.96
C GLN A 31 -6.92 10.34 -17.30
N ILE A 32 -7.53 9.16 -17.26
CA ILE A 32 -7.87 8.37 -18.44
C ILE A 32 -9.40 8.25 -18.50
N ASN A 33 -9.98 8.66 -19.61
CA ASN A 33 -11.41 8.49 -19.84
C ASN A 33 -11.67 7.10 -20.45
N ILE A 34 -12.40 6.27 -19.73
CA ILE A 34 -12.80 4.93 -20.17
C ILE A 34 -14.18 5.01 -20.83
N SER A 35 -14.25 4.70 -22.12
CA SER A 35 -15.49 4.66 -22.91
C SER A 35 -15.77 3.24 -23.43
N THR A 36 -16.89 3.05 -24.12
CA THR A 36 -17.28 1.74 -24.69
C THR A 36 -16.27 1.17 -25.68
N GLY A 37 -15.44 2.01 -26.30
CA GLY A 37 -14.37 1.61 -27.22
C GLY A 37 -12.99 1.48 -26.57
N PHE A 38 -12.89 1.57 -25.24
CA PHE A 38 -11.60 1.52 -24.55
C PHE A 38 -10.97 0.11 -24.64
N SER A 39 -9.76 0.03 -25.18
CA SER A 39 -9.00 -1.22 -25.35
C SER A 39 -7.72 -1.27 -24.51
N GLY A 40 -7.57 -0.37 -23.53
CA GLY A 40 -6.35 -0.22 -22.73
C GLY A 40 -5.56 1.04 -23.08
N THR A 41 -4.59 1.37 -22.23
CA THR A 41 -3.64 2.46 -22.45
C THR A 41 -2.33 2.16 -21.71
N GLU A 42 -1.23 2.73 -22.19
CA GLU A 42 0.07 2.67 -21.53
C GLU A 42 0.33 3.98 -20.79
N LEU A 43 0.76 3.87 -19.53
CA LEU A 43 1.11 5.01 -18.69
C LEU A 43 2.58 4.95 -18.31
N LEU A 44 3.24 6.11 -18.34
CA LEU A 44 4.62 6.25 -17.92
C LEU A 44 4.65 6.96 -16.56
N LEU A 45 5.19 6.27 -15.55
CA LEU A 45 5.58 6.84 -14.27
C LEU A 45 7.07 7.20 -14.34
N PHE A 46 7.42 8.42 -14.00
CA PHE A 46 8.80 8.91 -14.01
C PHE A 46 9.08 9.74 -12.76
N GLY A 47 10.36 9.87 -12.40
CA GLY A 47 10.73 10.51 -11.14
C GLY A 47 12.20 10.39 -10.81
N ALA A 48 12.54 10.84 -9.61
CA ALA A 48 13.87 10.70 -9.02
C ALA A 48 13.72 10.17 -7.58
N ALA A 49 14.54 9.18 -7.25
CA ALA A 49 14.62 8.56 -5.94
C ALA A 49 16.07 8.54 -5.46
N ASP A 50 16.24 8.32 -4.15
CA ASP A 50 17.56 8.05 -3.58
C ASP A 50 18.13 6.76 -4.19
N PRO A 51 19.35 6.76 -4.77
CA PRO A 51 19.97 5.54 -5.29
C PRO A 51 20.21 4.46 -4.22
N SER A 52 20.20 4.83 -2.94
CA SER A 52 20.34 3.90 -1.82
C SER A 52 19.01 3.35 -1.29
N GLY A 53 17.87 3.83 -1.80
CA GLY A 53 16.54 3.40 -1.40
C GLY A 53 15.83 2.56 -2.45
N ASP A 54 14.92 1.70 -1.97
CA ASP A 54 14.05 0.90 -2.84
C ASP A 54 12.83 1.72 -3.26
N VAL A 55 12.30 1.45 -4.47
CA VAL A 55 11.09 2.08 -4.98
C VAL A 55 9.96 1.06 -4.99
N VAL A 56 8.85 1.38 -4.33
CA VAL A 56 7.64 0.55 -4.31
C VAL A 56 6.52 1.27 -5.06
N VAL A 57 5.94 0.59 -6.06
CA VAL A 57 4.80 1.08 -6.83
C VAL A 57 3.58 0.23 -6.50
N ILE A 58 2.49 0.89 -6.08
CA ILE A 58 1.21 0.26 -5.77
C ILE A 58 0.15 0.76 -6.76
N VAL A 59 -0.50 -0.18 -7.44
CA VAL A 59 -1.67 0.11 -8.28
C VAL A 59 -2.90 -0.42 -7.56
N SER A 60 -3.76 0.49 -7.10
CA SER A 60 -4.99 0.17 -6.37
C SER A 60 -6.24 0.64 -7.13
N GLY A 61 -7.20 -0.27 -7.29
CA GLY A 61 -8.53 0.06 -7.80
C GLY A 61 -9.45 0.64 -6.71
N PRO A 62 -10.67 1.10 -7.08
CA PRO A 62 -11.65 1.62 -6.14
C PRO A 62 -11.95 0.62 -5.02
N GLU A 63 -12.08 1.14 -3.81
CA GLU A 63 -12.38 0.35 -2.63
C GLU A 63 -13.85 -0.09 -2.60
N GLY A 64 -14.09 -1.30 -2.11
CA GLY A 64 -15.42 -1.88 -1.94
C GLY A 64 -15.50 -2.83 -0.76
N LYS A 65 -16.64 -3.49 -0.60
CA LYS A 65 -16.85 -4.53 0.40
C LYS A 65 -16.57 -5.90 -0.20
N ALA A 66 -15.79 -6.73 0.50
CA ALA A 66 -15.55 -8.12 0.12
C ALA A 66 -15.99 -9.06 1.25
N ILE A 67 -16.60 -10.19 0.89
CA ILE A 67 -16.97 -11.24 1.86
C ILE A 67 -16.23 -12.52 1.48
N VAL A 68 -15.27 -12.91 2.30
CA VAL A 68 -14.54 -14.17 2.17
C VAL A 68 -15.30 -15.26 2.89
N ARG A 69 -15.52 -16.40 2.23
CA ARG A 69 -16.23 -17.54 2.78
C ARG A 69 -15.35 -18.78 2.76
N LYS A 70 -15.32 -19.50 3.88
CA LYS A 70 -14.62 -20.79 3.99
C LYS A 70 -15.60 -21.91 3.72
N LYS A 71 -15.32 -22.71 2.70
CA LYS A 71 -16.07 -23.95 2.41
C LYS A 71 -15.48 -25.09 3.24
N THR A 72 -16.36 -25.77 3.95
CA THR A 72 -16.02 -27.00 4.68
C THR A 72 -16.96 -28.11 4.22
N ARG A 73 -16.49 -29.36 4.30
CA ARG A 73 -17.29 -30.52 3.93
C ARG A 73 -18.09 -30.99 5.14
N VAL A 74 -19.41 -30.95 5.04
CA VAL A 74 -20.34 -31.41 6.09
C VAL A 74 -21.22 -32.49 5.47
N SER A 75 -21.19 -33.69 6.06
CA SER A 75 -21.94 -34.85 5.57
C SER A 75 -21.73 -35.13 4.07
N GLY A 76 -20.51 -34.98 3.59
CA GLY A 76 -20.13 -35.24 2.19
C GLY A 76 -20.35 -34.07 1.21
N ILE A 77 -21.03 -33.00 1.61
CA ILE A 77 -21.37 -31.85 0.77
C ILE A 77 -20.53 -30.62 1.18
N TRP A 78 -20.15 -29.79 0.21
CA TRP A 78 -19.45 -28.54 0.48
C TRP A 78 -20.41 -27.41 0.80
N ILE A 79 -20.27 -26.82 1.99
CA ILE A 79 -21.06 -25.65 2.41
C ILE A 79 -20.14 -24.56 2.95
N ASN A 80 -20.53 -23.30 2.75
CA ASN A 80 -19.86 -22.15 3.36
C ASN A 80 -20.19 -22.15 4.85
N THR A 81 -19.25 -22.54 5.72
CA THR A 81 -19.51 -22.65 7.16
C THR A 81 -19.10 -21.42 7.93
N GLU A 82 -18.11 -20.68 7.44
CA GLU A 82 -17.58 -19.48 8.07
C GLU A 82 -17.49 -18.35 7.04
N SER A 83 -17.62 -17.11 7.49
CA SER A 83 -17.49 -15.92 6.64
C SER A 83 -16.90 -14.75 7.39
N VAL A 84 -16.07 -13.96 6.71
CA VAL A 84 -15.52 -12.70 7.20
C VAL A 84 -15.82 -11.62 6.17
N ALA A 85 -16.37 -10.50 6.64
CA ALA A 85 -16.58 -9.31 5.83
C ALA A 85 -15.40 -8.35 6.02
N PHE A 86 -14.93 -7.80 4.91
CA PHE A 86 -13.90 -6.77 4.86
C PHE A 86 -14.50 -5.54 4.19
N ASP A 87 -14.35 -4.39 4.84
CA ASP A 87 -14.60 -3.09 4.24
C ASP A 87 -13.28 -2.54 3.64
N ALA A 88 -13.38 -1.52 2.77
CA ALA A 88 -12.24 -0.83 2.17
C ALA A 88 -11.26 -1.75 1.39
N VAL A 89 -11.77 -2.77 0.70
CA VAL A 89 -10.94 -3.69 -0.09
C VAL A 89 -10.78 -3.15 -1.52
N PRO A 90 -9.55 -2.93 -2.01
CA PRO A 90 -9.34 -2.44 -3.37
C PRO A 90 -9.75 -3.50 -4.40
N GLY A 91 -10.53 -3.10 -5.41
CA GLY A 91 -10.99 -4.01 -6.48
C GLY A 91 -9.86 -4.56 -7.38
N PHE A 92 -8.70 -3.91 -7.37
CA PHE A 92 -7.46 -4.36 -7.99
C PHE A 92 -6.29 -3.95 -7.09
N TYR A 93 -5.30 -4.81 -6.93
CA TYR A 93 -4.12 -4.52 -6.12
C TYR A 93 -2.89 -5.18 -6.72
N HIS A 94 -1.92 -4.38 -7.14
CA HIS A 94 -0.65 -4.87 -7.68
C HIS A 94 0.50 -4.09 -7.08
N VAL A 95 1.57 -4.80 -6.72
CA VAL A 95 2.77 -4.23 -6.11
C VAL A 95 3.97 -4.62 -6.95
N SER A 96 4.83 -3.64 -7.22
CA SER A 96 6.14 -3.85 -7.83
C SER A 96 7.19 -3.13 -6.99
N ALA A 97 8.37 -3.73 -6.88
CA ALA A 97 9.50 -3.16 -6.16
C ALA A 97 10.80 -3.43 -6.95
N THR A 98 11.77 -2.54 -6.79
CA THR A 98 13.15 -2.69 -7.31
C THR A 98 14.11 -2.75 -6.14
#